data_AF-A0AA86SMB4-F1
#
_entry.id   AF-A0AA86SMB4-F1
#
_cell.length_a   1.000
_cell.length_b   1.000
_cell.length_c   1.000
_cell.angle_alpha   90.00
_cell.angle_beta   90.00
_cell.angle_gamma   90.00
#
_symmetry.space_group_name_H-M   'P 1'
#
loop_
_entity.id
_entity.type
_entity.pdbx_description
1 polymer ?
#
loop_
_entity_poly.entity_id
_entity_poly.type
_entity_poly.pdbx_seq_one_letter_code
_entity_poly.pdbx_strand_id
1 'polypeptide(L)'
;MSPVNLNVCEASKKRNRGNLRQAHSLVMAKVEILFLLVAATLMALPHITEGAEHVVGGTSGWIIPPQGPSFYASFAASTTFRVNDTLVFKFRTGAHNVVTLSKKHFESCEVSEIMESFSTSPAIITLNRTGDFYFACTFPTHCSSGQKLSVHVTAGGSSSLAPSEAPSPAPPHSRAPTLLAVTVPVPVLLMAIATNLLLHYYYY
;
A
#
# COMPACT_ATOMS: atom_id res chain seq x y z
N MET A 1 59.98 -14.31 -50.35
CA MET A 1 59.22 -13.83 -49.18
C MET A 1 59.47 -12.33 -49.01
N SER A 2 58.45 -11.48 -49.13
CA SER A 2 58.61 -10.04 -48.84
C SER A 2 58.65 -9.79 -47.33
N PRO A 3 59.53 -8.91 -46.82
CA PRO A 3 59.62 -8.62 -45.40
C PRO A 3 58.38 -7.85 -44.94
N VAL A 4 57.68 -8.38 -43.92
CA VAL A 4 56.59 -7.67 -43.25
C VAL A 4 57.19 -6.49 -42.48
N ASN A 5 56.71 -5.29 -42.77
CA ASN A 5 57.22 -4.04 -42.19
C ASN A 5 56.67 -3.86 -40.76
N LEU A 6 57.54 -3.91 -39.74
CA LEU A 6 57.18 -3.76 -38.33
C LEU A 6 56.37 -2.47 -38.04
N ASN A 7 56.62 -1.39 -38.78
CA ASN A 7 55.92 -0.12 -38.58
C ASN A 7 54.42 -0.24 -38.92
N VAL A 8 54.07 -1.11 -39.87
CA VAL A 8 52.67 -1.40 -40.23
C VAL A 8 51.97 -2.18 -39.12
N CYS A 9 52.66 -3.12 -38.48
CA CYS A 9 52.13 -3.89 -37.35
C CYS A 9 51.90 -3.02 -36.11
N GLU A 10 52.82 -2.10 -35.81
CA GLU A 10 52.72 -1.23 -34.64
C GLU A 10 51.60 -0.18 -34.79
N ALA A 11 51.45 0.38 -35.99
CA ALA A 11 50.32 1.26 -36.33
C ALA A 11 48.96 0.53 -36.23
N SER A 12 48.88 -0.72 -36.70
CA SER A 12 47.69 -1.57 -36.56
C SER A 12 47.34 -1.85 -35.09
N LYS A 13 48.34 -2.16 -34.26
CA LYS A 13 48.16 -2.38 -32.81
C LYS A 13 47.67 -1.13 -32.09
N LYS A 14 48.18 0.05 -32.43
CA LYS A 14 47.74 1.33 -31.86
C LYS A 14 46.31 1.69 -32.28
N ARG A 15 45.96 1.45 -33.55
CA ARG A 15 44.60 1.62 -34.09
C ARG A 15 43.61 0.68 -33.41
N ASN A 16 43.95 -0.61 -33.25
CA ASN A 16 43.10 -1.58 -32.55
C ASN A 16 42.92 -1.25 -31.07
N ARG A 17 43.96 -0.76 -30.39
CA ARG A 17 43.84 -0.26 -29.00
C ARG A 17 42.93 0.97 -28.89
N GLY A 18 42.97 1.87 -29.88
CA GLY A 18 42.07 3.03 -29.95
C GLY A 18 40.61 2.61 -30.13
N ASN A 19 40.35 1.71 -31.09
CA ASN A 19 39.02 1.18 -31.37
C ASN A 19 38.43 0.43 -30.16
N LEU A 20 39.24 -0.33 -29.42
CA LEU A 20 38.82 -1.03 -28.21
C LEU A 20 38.45 -0.06 -27.08
N ARG A 21 39.26 0.98 -26.86
CA ARG A 21 38.96 2.03 -25.87
C ARG A 21 37.69 2.81 -26.23
N GLN A 22 37.49 3.10 -27.51
CA GLN A 22 36.29 3.78 -28.01
C GLN A 22 35.05 2.89 -27.89
N ALA A 23 35.17 1.59 -28.19
CA ALA A 23 34.11 0.61 -27.97
C ALA A 23 33.75 0.50 -26.49
N HIS A 24 34.73 0.43 -25.58
CA HIS A 24 34.49 0.43 -24.13
C HIS A 24 33.79 1.72 -23.69
N SER A 25 34.26 2.90 -24.11
CA SER A 25 33.64 4.18 -23.78
C SER A 25 32.19 4.27 -24.26
N LEU A 26 31.88 3.74 -25.45
CA LEU A 26 30.52 3.71 -26.00
C LEU A 26 29.62 2.71 -25.27
N VAL A 27 30.16 1.57 -24.83
CA VAL A 27 29.43 0.58 -24.02
C VAL A 27 29.10 1.16 -22.65
N MET A 28 30.05 1.83 -21.98
CA MET A 28 29.80 2.45 -20.68
C MET A 28 28.77 3.58 -20.77
N ALA A 29 28.84 4.42 -21.80
CA ALA A 29 27.83 5.47 -22.03
C ALA A 29 26.43 4.88 -22.28
N LYS A 30 26.31 3.74 -22.97
CA LYS A 30 25.03 3.04 -23.16
C LYS A 30 24.50 2.45 -21.86
N VAL A 31 25.37 1.92 -20.99
CA VAL A 31 24.97 1.38 -19.68
C VAL A 31 24.47 2.51 -18.76
N GLU A 32 25.15 3.65 -18.72
CA GLU A 32 24.71 4.86 -18.00
C GLU A 32 23.34 5.35 -18.51
N ILE A 33 23.18 5.49 -19.83
CA ILE A 33 21.90 5.91 -20.43
C ILE A 33 20.80 4.89 -20.10
N LEU A 34 21.07 3.59 -20.21
CA LEU A 34 20.11 2.55 -19.86
C LEU A 34 19.72 2.60 -18.38
N PHE A 35 20.67 2.84 -17.49
CA PHE A 35 20.42 2.97 -16.06
C PHE A 35 19.55 4.20 -15.75
N LEU A 36 19.84 5.34 -16.37
CA LEU A 36 19.03 6.55 -16.23
C LEU A 36 17.60 6.35 -16.76
N LEU A 37 17.44 5.63 -17.87
CA LEU A 37 16.12 5.30 -18.43
C LEU A 37 15.33 4.36 -17.50
N VAL A 38 15.97 3.33 -16.94
CA VAL A 38 15.35 2.41 -15.97
C VAL A 38 14.98 3.14 -14.66
N ALA A 39 15.86 4.02 -14.17
CA ALA A 39 15.57 4.83 -12.98
C ALA A 39 14.38 5.77 -13.22
N ALA A 40 14.31 6.42 -14.39
CA ALA A 40 13.21 7.30 -14.75
C ALA A 40 11.87 6.57 -14.84
N THR A 41 11.84 5.33 -15.35
CA THR A 41 10.61 4.52 -15.41
C THR A 41 10.18 4.02 -14.04
N LEU A 42 11.11 3.65 -13.14
CA LEU A 42 10.78 3.28 -11.76
C LEU A 42 10.21 4.45 -10.96
N MET A 43 10.72 5.67 -11.16
CA MET A 43 10.19 6.89 -10.51
C MET A 43 8.81 7.31 -11.03
N ALA A 44 8.44 6.89 -12.24
CA ALA A 44 7.13 7.16 -12.82
C ALA A 44 6.04 6.18 -12.33
N LEU A 45 6.38 5.16 -11.54
CA LEU A 45 5.39 4.25 -10.95
C LEU A 45 4.57 5.01 -9.89
N PRO A 46 3.23 4.86 -9.89
CA PRO A 46 2.42 5.44 -8.84
C PRO A 46 2.86 4.89 -7.48
N HIS A 47 3.13 5.79 -6.53
CA HIS A 47 3.33 5.41 -5.15
C HIS A 47 2.07 4.68 -4.68
N ILE A 48 2.20 3.43 -4.24
CA ILE A 48 1.11 2.75 -3.53
C ILE A 48 0.93 3.53 -2.24
N THR A 49 -0.16 4.31 -2.15
CA THR A 49 -0.53 4.91 -0.88
C THR A 49 -0.94 3.76 0.02
N GLU A 50 -0.14 3.43 1.03
CA GLU A 50 -0.48 2.42 2.01
C GLU A 50 -1.65 2.98 2.84
N GLY A 51 -2.86 2.43 2.63
CA GLY A 51 -4.04 2.78 3.41
C GLY A 51 -3.97 2.19 4.81
N ALA A 52 -4.69 2.79 5.75
CA ALA A 52 -4.72 2.30 7.13
C ALA A 52 -5.55 1.02 7.25
N GLU A 53 -5.11 0.11 8.11
CA GLU A 53 -5.87 -1.09 8.47
C GLU A 53 -6.75 -0.83 9.70
N HIS A 54 -8.05 -1.15 9.58
CA HIS A 54 -9.04 -1.00 10.64
C HIS A 54 -9.65 -2.35 11.00
N VAL A 55 -9.32 -2.87 12.18
CA VAL A 55 -9.89 -4.13 12.68
C VAL A 55 -11.28 -3.88 13.26
N VAL A 56 -12.31 -4.33 12.55
CA VAL A 56 -13.71 -4.11 12.91
C VAL A 56 -14.05 -4.85 14.21
N GLY A 57 -14.56 -4.10 15.20
CA GLY A 57 -14.89 -4.62 16.53
C GLY A 57 -13.67 -4.90 17.42
N GLY A 58 -12.45 -4.51 16.99
CA GLY A 58 -11.22 -4.65 17.77
C GLY A 58 -10.98 -6.08 18.25
N THR A 59 -10.81 -6.26 19.55
CA THR A 59 -10.59 -7.57 20.17
C THR A 59 -11.82 -8.48 20.16
N SER A 60 -13.04 -7.91 20.06
CA SER A 60 -14.28 -8.69 19.96
C SER A 60 -14.47 -9.30 18.57
N GLY A 61 -13.92 -8.66 17.54
CA GLY A 61 -14.10 -9.04 16.14
C GLY A 61 -15.51 -8.81 15.62
N TRP A 62 -15.85 -9.52 14.55
CA TRP A 62 -17.14 -9.49 13.86
C TRP A 62 -18.07 -10.59 14.38
N ILE A 63 -18.81 -10.25 15.42
CA ILE A 63 -19.81 -11.09 16.11
C ILE A 63 -21.16 -10.38 16.23
N ILE A 64 -22.19 -11.09 16.70
CA ILE A 64 -23.40 -10.43 17.21
C ILE A 64 -23.00 -9.64 18.46
N PRO A 65 -23.17 -8.31 18.50
CA PRO A 65 -22.63 -7.49 19.57
C PRO A 65 -23.43 -7.71 20.88
N PRO A 66 -22.82 -8.27 21.93
CA PRO A 66 -23.51 -8.49 23.20
C PRO A 66 -23.84 -7.18 23.92
N GLN A 67 -23.15 -6.10 23.56
CA GLN A 67 -23.31 -4.75 24.11
C GLN A 67 -24.47 -3.97 23.47
N GLY A 68 -25.18 -4.59 22.52
CA GLY A 68 -26.31 -3.99 21.81
C GLY A 68 -25.94 -3.43 20.43
N PRO A 69 -26.94 -2.92 19.69
CA PRO A 69 -26.82 -2.61 18.27
C PRO A 69 -25.91 -1.42 17.94
N SER A 70 -25.55 -0.60 18.93
CA SER A 70 -24.68 0.56 18.74
C SER A 70 -23.19 0.22 18.61
N PHE A 71 -22.77 -1.01 18.95
CA PHE A 71 -21.35 -1.38 19.05
C PHE A 71 -20.53 -1.02 17.79
N TYR A 72 -20.96 -1.45 16.60
CA TYR A 72 -20.26 -1.14 15.35
C TYR A 72 -20.48 0.29 14.87
N ALA A 73 -21.60 0.92 15.22
CA ALA A 73 -21.83 2.33 14.94
C ALA A 73 -20.87 3.23 15.74
N SER A 74 -20.61 2.89 17.01
CA SER A 74 -19.62 3.57 17.84
C SER A 74 -18.19 3.37 17.32
N PHE A 75 -17.86 2.16 16.86
CA PHE A 75 -16.61 1.90 16.14
C PHE A 75 -16.47 2.83 14.93
N ALA A 76 -17.47 2.86 14.05
CA ALA A 76 -17.45 3.72 12.86
C ALA A 76 -17.32 5.21 13.21
N ALA A 77 -18.04 5.69 14.22
CA ALA A 77 -18.00 7.09 14.65
C ALA A 77 -16.63 7.50 15.23
N SER A 78 -15.87 6.54 15.77
CA SER A 78 -14.53 6.79 16.33
C SER A 78 -13.40 6.74 15.31
N THR A 79 -13.71 6.48 14.03
CA THR A 79 -12.70 6.23 12.99
C THR A 79 -12.96 7.08 11.76
N THR A 80 -11.89 7.68 11.22
CA THR A 80 -11.93 8.33 9.90
C THR A 80 -11.48 7.34 8.86
N PHE A 81 -12.36 7.01 7.91
CA PHE A 81 -12.05 6.10 6.80
C PHE A 81 -11.67 6.89 5.55
N ARG A 82 -10.60 6.46 4.89
CA ARG A 82 -10.08 7.05 3.65
C ARG A 82 -10.04 6.02 2.53
N VAL A 83 -10.03 6.53 1.30
CA VAL A 83 -9.78 5.67 0.14
C VAL A 83 -8.44 4.94 0.33
N ASN A 84 -8.42 3.65 -0.03
CA ASN A 84 -7.35 2.67 0.14
C ASN A 84 -7.18 2.09 1.55
N ASP A 85 -7.89 2.60 2.56
CA ASP A 85 -7.95 1.93 3.87
C ASP A 85 -8.57 0.52 3.73
N THR A 86 -8.21 -0.39 4.64
CA THR A 86 -8.73 -1.75 4.69
C THR A 86 -9.54 -2.00 5.96
N LEU A 87 -10.70 -2.62 5.81
CA LEU A 87 -11.47 -3.16 6.92
C LEU A 87 -11.13 -4.64 7.09
N VAL A 88 -10.77 -5.03 8.31
CA VAL A 88 -10.46 -6.42 8.66
C VAL A 88 -11.53 -6.96 9.60
N PHE A 89 -12.33 -7.89 9.08
CA PHE A 89 -13.38 -8.57 9.82
C PHE A 89 -12.88 -9.93 10.27
N LYS A 90 -12.67 -10.11 11.58
CA LYS A 90 -12.27 -11.37 12.18
C LYS A 90 -13.49 -12.07 12.78
N PHE A 91 -13.78 -13.29 12.33
CA PHE A 91 -14.93 -14.06 12.82
C PHE A 91 -14.64 -15.57 12.75
N ARG A 92 -15.51 -16.37 13.37
CA ARG A 92 -15.45 -17.82 13.17
C ARG A 92 -16.06 -18.18 11.82
N THR A 93 -15.24 -18.67 10.88
CA THR A 93 -15.71 -19.21 9.59
C THR A 93 -16.83 -20.22 9.82
N GLY A 94 -17.93 -20.08 9.07
CA GLY A 94 -19.13 -20.92 9.23
C GLY A 94 -20.10 -20.47 10.32
N ALA A 95 -19.75 -19.49 11.17
CA ALA A 95 -20.66 -18.89 12.14
C ALA A 95 -21.08 -17.46 11.76
N HIS A 96 -20.25 -16.76 11.00
CA HIS A 96 -20.57 -15.44 10.45
C HIS A 96 -20.06 -15.34 9.01
N ASN A 97 -20.52 -14.31 8.34
CA ASN A 97 -20.01 -13.82 7.07
C ASN A 97 -20.05 -12.29 7.08
N VAL A 98 -19.45 -11.70 6.05
CA VAL A 98 -19.57 -10.28 5.74
C VAL A 98 -20.13 -10.17 4.34
N VAL A 99 -21.18 -9.38 4.17
CA VAL A 99 -21.68 -9.00 2.85
C VAL A 99 -21.70 -7.50 2.68
N THR A 100 -21.55 -7.03 1.45
CA THR A 100 -21.80 -5.63 1.08
C THR A 100 -23.20 -5.48 0.51
N LEU A 101 -23.90 -4.42 0.93
CA LEU A 101 -25.31 -4.18 0.62
C LEU A 101 -25.54 -2.73 0.16
N SER A 102 -26.71 -2.49 -0.44
CA SER A 102 -27.24 -1.13 -0.57
C SER A 102 -27.73 -0.60 0.79
N LYS A 103 -27.87 0.73 0.91
CA LYS A 103 -28.40 1.37 2.12
C LYS A 103 -29.77 0.78 2.53
N LYS A 104 -30.67 0.59 1.57
CA LYS A 104 -32.02 0.05 1.80
C LYS A 104 -31.97 -1.33 2.46
N HIS A 105 -31.22 -2.25 1.87
CA HIS A 105 -31.07 -3.63 2.35
C HIS A 105 -30.32 -3.71 3.68
N PHE A 106 -29.34 -2.84 3.86
CA PHE A 106 -28.68 -2.67 5.15
C PHE A 106 -29.68 -2.24 6.23
N GLU A 107 -30.50 -1.21 5.99
CA GLU A 107 -31.46 -0.68 6.96
C GLU A 107 -32.53 -1.71 7.33
N SER A 108 -33.10 -2.40 6.35
CA SER A 108 -34.12 -3.44 6.57
C SER A 108 -33.56 -4.77 7.08
N CYS A 109 -32.24 -4.97 7.02
CA CYS A 109 -31.61 -6.29 7.19
C CYS A 109 -32.19 -7.35 6.22
N GLU A 110 -32.67 -6.91 5.06
CA GLU A 110 -33.09 -7.78 3.98
C GLU A 110 -31.85 -8.14 3.16
N VAL A 111 -31.52 -9.42 3.09
CA VAL A 111 -30.28 -9.88 2.46
C VAL A 111 -30.57 -10.60 1.14
N SER A 112 -31.38 -9.97 0.29
CA SER A 112 -31.79 -10.48 -1.01
C SER A 112 -30.89 -10.00 -2.16
N GLU A 113 -30.33 -8.79 -2.06
CA GLU A 113 -29.40 -8.22 -3.05
C GLU A 113 -28.02 -7.98 -2.43
N ILE A 114 -27.20 -9.04 -2.43
CA ILE A 114 -25.80 -9.00 -1.99
C ILE A 114 -24.92 -8.54 -3.15
N MET A 115 -24.10 -7.50 -2.92
CA MET A 115 -23.12 -7.04 -3.91
C MET A 115 -21.87 -7.91 -3.88
N GLU A 116 -21.34 -8.18 -2.68
CA GLU A 116 -20.18 -9.05 -2.45
C GLU A 116 -20.38 -9.86 -1.16
N SER A 117 -19.79 -11.04 -1.07
CA SER A 117 -19.92 -11.95 0.07
C SER A 117 -18.59 -12.59 0.44
N PHE A 118 -18.27 -12.58 1.74
CA PHE A 118 -17.05 -13.12 2.32
C PHE A 118 -17.40 -14.07 3.46
N SER A 119 -17.21 -15.37 3.24
CA SER A 119 -17.59 -16.44 4.17
C SER A 119 -16.42 -16.99 5.00
N THR A 120 -15.19 -16.61 4.68
CA THR A 120 -13.97 -17.03 5.37
C THR A 120 -13.34 -15.87 6.13
N SER A 121 -12.81 -16.17 7.31
CA SER A 121 -12.11 -15.18 8.15
C SER A 121 -10.58 -15.30 8.02
N PRO A 122 -9.85 -14.16 8.07
CA PRO A 122 -10.37 -12.80 8.10
C PRO A 122 -10.88 -12.38 6.72
N ALA A 123 -12.02 -11.69 6.67
CA ALA A 123 -12.42 -10.97 5.46
C ALA A 123 -11.72 -9.60 5.46
N ILE A 124 -10.94 -9.32 4.41
CA ILE A 124 -10.17 -8.08 4.24
C ILE A 124 -10.76 -7.34 3.05
N ILE A 125 -11.28 -6.14 3.29
CA ILE A 125 -12.01 -5.35 2.29
C ILE A 125 -11.36 -3.98 2.17
N THR A 126 -10.87 -3.65 0.97
CA THR A 126 -10.31 -2.33 0.66
C THR A 126 -11.41 -1.33 0.31
N LEU A 127 -11.37 -0.16 0.92
CA LEU A 127 -12.27 0.96 0.66
C LEU A 127 -11.79 1.72 -0.59
N ASN A 128 -12.24 1.27 -1.75
CA ASN A 128 -11.68 1.70 -3.05
C ASN A 128 -12.28 2.99 -3.64
N ARG A 129 -13.28 3.59 -2.98
CA ARG A 129 -13.94 4.81 -3.44
C ARG A 129 -14.41 5.63 -2.25
N THR A 130 -14.71 6.90 -2.50
CA THR A 130 -15.39 7.76 -1.53
C THR A 130 -16.88 7.40 -1.41
N GLY A 131 -17.51 7.84 -0.32
CA GLY A 131 -18.92 7.63 -0.03
C GLY A 131 -19.19 6.49 0.94
N ASP A 132 -20.46 6.09 1.03
CA ASP A 132 -20.90 5.13 2.04
C ASP A 132 -20.72 3.67 1.59
N PHE A 133 -20.31 2.84 2.54
CA PHE A 133 -20.29 1.39 2.43
C PHE A 133 -21.12 0.78 3.57
N TYR A 134 -21.85 -0.28 3.25
CA TYR A 134 -22.74 -0.96 4.18
C TYR A 134 -22.40 -2.44 4.23
N PHE A 135 -22.17 -2.94 5.44
CA PHE A 135 -21.78 -4.30 5.71
C PHE A 135 -22.76 -4.96 6.69
N ALA A 136 -23.04 -6.24 6.51
CA ALA A 136 -23.87 -7.01 7.43
C ALA A 136 -23.47 -8.49 7.47
N CYS A 137 -23.91 -9.19 8.52
CA CYS A 137 -23.93 -10.64 8.54
C CYS A 137 -25.32 -11.14 8.14
N THR A 138 -25.37 -12.16 7.28
CA THR A 138 -26.62 -12.64 6.66
C THR A 138 -27.24 -13.81 7.38
N PHE A 139 -26.57 -14.33 8.40
CA PHE A 139 -27.08 -15.41 9.20
C PHE A 139 -28.37 -14.94 9.90
N PRO A 140 -29.37 -15.82 10.08
CA PRO A 140 -30.65 -15.46 10.66
C PRO A 140 -30.48 -14.65 11.94
N THR A 141 -31.23 -13.56 12.06
CA THR A 141 -31.23 -12.60 13.19
C THR A 141 -29.93 -11.84 13.47
N HIS A 142 -28.81 -12.14 12.83
CA HIS A 142 -27.53 -11.50 13.16
C HIS A 142 -27.53 -10.00 12.83
N CYS A 143 -27.93 -9.62 11.61
CA CYS A 143 -28.03 -8.21 11.21
C CYS A 143 -29.01 -7.43 12.09
N SER A 144 -30.21 -7.97 12.35
CA SER A 144 -31.23 -7.30 13.17
C SER A 144 -30.83 -7.22 14.65
N SER A 145 -29.96 -8.11 15.11
CA SER A 145 -29.34 -8.05 16.45
C SER A 145 -28.12 -7.12 16.50
N GLY A 146 -27.86 -6.37 15.43
CA GLY A 146 -26.82 -5.34 15.39
C GLY A 146 -25.51 -5.75 14.74
N GLN A 147 -25.38 -6.94 14.15
CA GLN A 147 -24.18 -7.34 13.39
C GLN A 147 -24.17 -6.70 11.99
N LYS A 148 -24.01 -5.38 11.97
CA LYS A 148 -24.02 -4.53 10.78
C LYS A 148 -23.15 -3.28 11.00
N LEU A 149 -22.49 -2.81 9.95
CA LEU A 149 -21.58 -1.67 9.98
C LEU A 149 -21.85 -0.76 8.78
N SER A 150 -21.97 0.54 9.02
CA SER A 150 -21.95 1.56 7.97
C SER A 150 -20.71 2.43 8.16
N VAL A 151 -19.97 2.69 7.09
CA VAL A 151 -18.80 3.57 7.10
C VAL A 151 -18.92 4.61 5.99
N HIS A 152 -18.44 5.82 6.27
CA HIS A 152 -18.35 6.90 5.30
C HIS A 152 -16.88 7.14 4.94
N VAL A 153 -16.54 7.01 3.66
CA VAL A 153 -15.16 7.08 3.16
C VAL A 153 -14.91 8.43 2.51
N THR A 154 -13.87 9.11 2.97
CA THR A 154 -13.42 10.40 2.41
C THR A 154 -12.21 10.21 1.49
N ALA A 155 -11.89 11.21 0.68
CA ALA A 155 -10.72 11.14 -0.19
C ALA A 155 -9.43 10.94 0.63
N GLY A 156 -8.54 10.09 0.13
CA GLY A 156 -7.18 9.97 0.65
C GLY A 156 -6.44 11.28 0.38
N GLY A 157 -6.18 12.06 1.43
CA GLY A 157 -5.37 13.27 1.33
C GLY A 157 -3.93 12.96 1.71
N SER A 158 -3.00 13.19 0.78
CA SER A 158 -1.62 13.53 1.15
C SER A 158 -1.68 14.60 2.22
N SER A 159 -1.07 14.35 3.37
CA SER A 159 -1.00 15.20 4.57
C SER A 159 -1.16 16.70 4.27
N SER A 160 -2.38 17.22 4.29
CA SER A 160 -2.59 18.67 4.28
C SER A 160 -2.41 19.15 5.71
N LEU A 161 -1.39 19.99 5.93
CA LEU A 161 -1.14 20.69 7.19
C LEU A 161 -2.46 21.33 7.66
N ALA A 162 -3.04 20.78 8.73
CA ALA A 162 -4.20 21.36 9.37
C ALA A 162 -3.78 22.68 10.08
N PRO A 163 -4.61 23.73 10.08
CA PRO A 163 -4.35 24.93 10.86
C PRO A 163 -4.38 24.60 12.36
N SER A 164 -3.33 25.01 13.07
CA SER A 164 -3.19 24.89 14.51
C SER A 164 -4.23 25.76 15.22
N GLU A 165 -5.25 25.16 15.82
CA GLU A 165 -6.11 25.84 16.79
C GLU A 165 -5.47 25.76 18.19
N ALA A 166 -5.38 26.91 18.87
CA ALA A 166 -4.64 27.11 20.11
C ALA A 166 -5.31 26.41 21.33
N PRO A 167 -4.55 26.13 22.42
CA PRO A 167 -4.94 25.14 23.43
C PRO A 167 -5.74 25.73 24.59
N SER A 168 -6.65 24.93 25.15
CA SER A 168 -7.16 25.08 26.52
C SER A 168 -6.94 23.74 27.27
N PRO A 169 -6.65 23.74 28.59
CA PRO A 169 -5.76 22.77 29.19
C PRO A 169 -6.46 21.45 29.54
N ALA A 170 -5.79 20.33 29.25
CA ALA A 170 -6.19 18.99 29.67
C ALA A 170 -5.19 18.42 30.70
N PRO A 171 -5.66 17.55 31.63
CA PRO A 171 -4.89 16.99 32.74
C PRO A 171 -3.85 15.93 32.28
N PRO A 172 -2.91 15.53 33.16
CA PRO A 172 -1.71 14.85 32.73
C PRO A 172 -1.89 13.33 32.73
N HIS A 173 -1.95 12.67 31.57
CA HIS A 173 -1.67 11.24 31.51
C HIS A 173 -0.91 10.79 30.26
N SER A 174 0.27 10.21 30.56
CA SER A 174 1.00 9.13 29.88
C SER A 174 1.16 9.20 28.37
N ARG A 175 2.35 9.69 27.95
CA ARG A 175 2.92 9.44 26.63
C ARG A 175 3.32 7.97 26.51
N ALA A 176 2.63 7.24 25.64
CA ALA A 176 3.20 6.05 25.02
C ALA A 176 4.28 6.47 23.99
N PRO A 177 5.34 5.67 23.76
CA PRO A 177 6.35 6.00 22.76
C PRO A 177 5.76 5.79 21.36
N THR A 178 5.62 6.87 20.59
CA THR A 178 5.34 6.80 19.16
C THR A 178 6.58 6.24 18.46
N LEU A 179 6.56 4.95 18.13
CA LEU A 179 7.56 4.38 17.22
C LEU A 179 7.26 4.94 15.82
N LEU A 180 8.10 5.88 15.36
CA LEU A 180 8.13 6.25 13.96
C LEU A 180 8.67 5.03 13.18
N ALA A 181 7.77 4.21 12.66
CA ALA A 181 8.13 3.26 11.63
C ALA A 181 8.47 4.05 10.37
N VAL A 182 9.75 4.31 10.13
CA VAL A 182 10.22 4.82 8.84
C VAL A 182 10.14 3.67 7.86
N THR A 183 8.97 3.49 7.23
CA THR A 183 8.82 2.56 6.11
C THR A 183 9.44 3.21 4.89
N VAL A 184 10.65 2.77 4.53
CA VAL A 184 11.27 3.15 3.26
C VAL A 184 10.44 2.50 2.16
N PRO A 185 9.85 3.27 1.22
CA PRO A 185 9.06 2.67 0.16
C PRO A 185 9.94 1.70 -0.64
N VAL A 186 9.41 0.51 -0.91
CA VAL A 186 10.10 -0.58 -1.65
C VAL A 186 10.91 -0.12 -2.86
N PRO A 187 10.44 0.81 -3.73
CA PRO A 187 11.26 1.31 -4.83
C PRO A 187 12.55 2.04 -4.39
N VAL A 188 12.55 2.76 -3.28
CA VAL A 188 13.74 3.44 -2.74
C VAL A 188 14.76 2.42 -2.22
N LEU A 189 14.29 1.33 -1.61
CA LEU A 189 15.15 0.23 -1.16
C LEU A 189 15.82 -0.49 -2.34
N LEU A 190 15.06 -0.77 -3.41
CA LEU A 190 15.60 -1.39 -4.63
C LEU A 190 16.64 -0.50 -5.31
N MET A 191 16.42 0.82 -5.35
CA MET A 191 17.38 1.78 -5.90
C MET A 191 18.67 1.83 -5.07
N ALA A 192 18.57 1.80 -3.74
CA ALA A 192 19.74 1.77 -2.86
C ALA A 192 20.56 0.49 -3.04
N ILE A 193 19.92 -0.66 -3.27
CA ILE A 193 20.62 -1.92 -3.56
C ILE A 193 21.29 -1.87 -4.93
N ALA A 194 20.59 -1.37 -5.96
CA ALA A 194 21.11 -1.29 -7.32
C ALA A 194 22.32 -0.33 -7.43
N THR A 195 22.28 0.84 -6.78
CA THR A 195 23.42 1.76 -6.75
C THR A 195 24.62 1.17 -6.03
N ASN A 196 24.40 0.42 -4.94
CA ASN A 196 25.47 -0.23 -4.21
C ASN A 196 26.13 -1.37 -5.03
N LEU A 197 25.35 -2.13 -5.80
CA LEU A 197 25.86 -3.15 -6.74
C LEU A 197 26.65 -2.54 -7.90
N LEU A 198 26.17 -1.42 -8.46
CA LEU A 198 26.87 -0.70 -9.53
C LEU A 198 28.19 -0.07 -9.05
N LEU A 199 28.20 0.49 -7.84
CA LEU A 199 29.43 0.99 -7.23
C LEU A 199 30.42 -0.16 -7.02
N HIS A 200 29.97 -1.31 -6.49
CA HIS A 200 30.85 -2.48 -6.36
C HIS A 200 31.42 -2.96 -7.70
N TYR A 201 30.61 -2.97 -8.77
CA TYR A 201 31.08 -3.32 -10.12
C TYR A 201 32.01 -2.27 -10.76
N TYR A 202 31.90 -1.00 -10.36
CA TYR A 202 32.77 0.06 -10.88
C TYR A 202 34.15 0.08 -10.20
N TYR A 203 34.20 -0.31 -8.93
CA TYR A 203 35.43 -0.30 -8.12
C TYR A 203 36.20 -1.63 -8.12
N TYR A 204 35.64 -2.72 -8.65
CA TYR A 204 36.29 -4.04 -8.79
C TYR A 204 36.20 -4.55 -10.22
#